data_AF-A0A957GCN9-F1
#
_entry.id   AF-A0A957GCN9-F1
#
_cell.length_a   1.000
_cell.length_b   1.000
_cell.length_c   1.000
_cell.angle_alpha   90.00
_cell.angle_beta   90.00
_cell.angle_gamma   90.00
#
_symmetry.space_group_name_H-M   'P 1'
#
loop_
_entity.id
_entity.type
_entity.pdbx_description
1 polymer ?
#
loop_
_entity_poly.entity_id
_entity_poly.type
_entity_poly.pdbx_seq_one_letter_code
_entity_poly.pdbx_strand_id
1 'polypeptide(L)'
;MKANSVKELFAHLAGAVAVDGDHVTITNEALLRDKVDGLVYSAVFSQGLTRDTARWLLWELGQALGIYPASIHELYMAIGR
;
A
#
# COMPACT_ATOMS: atom_id res chain seq x y z
N MET A 1 10.30 -2.08 8.67
CA MET A 1 10.76 -0.87 9.41
C MET A 1 9.56 0.03 9.70
N LYS A 2 9.60 0.84 10.76
CA LYS A 2 8.62 1.94 10.97
C LYS A 2 9.25 3.24 10.49
N ALA A 3 8.66 3.87 9.47
CA ALA A 3 9.08 5.20 9.05
C ALA A 3 8.62 6.26 10.07
N ASN A 4 9.51 7.18 10.43
CA ASN A 4 9.21 8.30 11.34
C ASN A 4 8.81 9.56 10.58
N SER A 5 9.08 9.62 9.28
CA SER A 5 8.67 10.72 8.40
C SER A 5 8.21 10.21 7.03
N VAL A 6 7.45 11.04 6.31
CA VAL A 6 7.06 10.78 4.91
C VAL A 6 8.30 10.61 4.01
N LYS A 7 9.37 11.37 4.27
CA LYS A 7 10.63 11.25 3.53
C LYS A 7 11.27 9.87 3.69
N GLU A 8 11.33 9.34 4.91
CA GLU A 8 11.84 7.99 5.17
C GLU A 8 10.97 6.92 4.52
N LEU A 9 9.65 7.14 4.48
CA LEU A 9 8.71 6.23 3.84
C LEU A 9 8.96 6.12 2.33
N PHE A 10 9.13 7.26 1.64
CA PHE A 10 9.48 7.24 0.22
C PHE A 10 10.88 6.70 -0.05
N ALA A 11 11.85 6.99 0.82
CA ALA A 11 13.18 6.40 0.72
C ALA A 11 13.14 4.86 0.83
N HIS A 12 12.29 4.33 1.72
CA HIS A 12 12.08 2.89 1.85
C HIS A 12 11.51 2.27 0.58
N LEU A 13 10.61 2.97 -0.12
CA LEU A 13 9.99 2.49 -1.37
C LEU A 13 10.78 2.81 -2.65
N ALA A 14 11.90 3.53 -2.53
CA ALA A 14 12.71 3.92 -3.67
C ALA A 14 13.09 2.71 -4.55
N GLY A 15 12.95 2.89 -5.87
CA GLY A 15 13.18 1.88 -6.90
C GLY A 15 12.02 0.91 -7.15
N ALA A 16 11.06 0.80 -6.23
CA ALA A 16 9.89 -0.06 -6.39
C ALA A 16 8.64 0.71 -6.82
N VAL A 17 8.53 1.96 -6.38
CA VAL A 17 7.34 2.80 -6.58
C VAL A 17 7.78 4.20 -7.01
N ALA A 18 7.07 4.75 -7.99
CA ALA A 18 7.14 6.16 -8.38
C ALA A 18 5.83 6.85 -7.97
N VAL A 19 5.95 8.06 -7.42
CA VAL A 19 4.81 8.90 -7.03
C VAL A 19 4.91 10.23 -7.75
N ASP A 20 3.90 10.57 -8.54
CA ASP A 20 3.78 11.83 -9.27
C ASP A 20 2.44 12.49 -8.91
N GLY A 21 2.51 13.49 -8.01
CA GLY A 21 1.31 14.06 -7.39
C GLY A 21 0.48 12.99 -6.70
N ASP A 22 -0.73 12.76 -7.22
CA ASP A 22 -1.70 11.80 -6.70
C ASP A 22 -1.64 10.43 -7.41
N HIS A 23 -0.72 10.25 -8.37
CA HIS A 23 -0.57 9.00 -9.11
C HIS A 23 0.60 8.16 -8.58
N VAL A 24 0.32 6.88 -8.30
CA VAL A 24 1.31 5.91 -7.83
C VAL A 24 1.49 4.83 -8.91
N THR A 25 2.74 4.62 -9.34
CA THR A 25 3.09 3.60 -10.33
C THR A 25 4.08 2.60 -9.74
N ILE A 26 3.86 1.33 -10.00
CA ILE A 26 4.80 0.26 -9.61
C ILE A 26 5.86 0.12 -10.69
N THR A 27 7.11 0.40 -10.34
CA THR A 27 8.25 0.30 -11.26
C THR A 27 8.95 -1.05 -11.19
N ASN A 28 8.84 -1.74 -10.05
CA ASN A 28 9.40 -3.07 -9.84
C ASN A 28 8.59 -3.86 -8.79
N GLU A 29 7.76 -4.79 -9.26
CA GLU A 29 6.89 -5.61 -8.40
C GLU A 29 7.67 -6.54 -7.45
N ALA A 30 8.79 -7.11 -7.90
CA ALA A 30 9.59 -8.01 -7.07
C ALA A 30 10.19 -7.25 -5.88
N LEU A 31 10.74 -6.06 -6.13
CA LEU A 31 11.28 -5.20 -5.08
C LEU A 31 10.18 -4.64 -4.17
N LEU A 32 9.00 -4.36 -4.73
CA LEU A 32 7.84 -3.96 -3.93
C LEU A 32 7.45 -5.07 -2.94
N ARG A 33 7.43 -6.33 -3.38
CA ARG A 33 7.12 -7.48 -2.53
C ARG A 33 8.05 -7.57 -1.32
N ASP A 34 9.34 -7.30 -1.48
CA ASP A 34 10.31 -7.31 -0.38
C ASP A 34 10.12 -6.11 0.58
N LYS A 35 9.57 -5.00 0.09
CA LYS A 35 9.43 -3.75 0.85
C LYS A 35 8.06 -3.58 1.50
N VAL A 36 7.03 -4.31 1.04
CA VAL A 36 5.63 -4.10 1.44
C VAL A 36 5.41 -4.29 2.94
N ASP A 37 6.11 -5.24 3.57
CA ASP A 37 6.01 -5.46 5.01
C ASP A 37 6.40 -4.22 5.82
N GLY A 38 7.41 -3.46 5.36
CA GLY A 38 7.80 -2.20 5.98
C GLY A 38 6.76 -1.09 5.80
N LEU A 39 6.08 -1.08 4.65
CA LEU A 39 4.99 -0.15 4.38
C LEU A 39 3.78 -0.46 5.27
N VAL A 40 3.38 -1.73 5.38
CA VAL A 40 2.31 -2.20 6.28
C VAL A 40 2.65 -1.87 7.73
N TYR A 41 3.87 -2.18 8.18
CA TYR A 41 4.30 -1.85 9.54
C TYR A 41 4.20 -0.35 9.83
N SER A 42 4.55 0.51 8.88
CA SER A 42 4.40 1.97 9.02
C SER A 42 2.92 2.39 9.02
N ALA A 43 2.07 1.78 8.20
CA ALA A 43 0.62 2.04 8.17
C ALA A 43 -0.10 1.69 9.49
N VAL A 44 0.45 0.75 10.27
CA VAL A 44 -0.07 0.33 11.57
C VAL A 44 0.53 1.15 12.72
N PHE A 45 1.87 1.32 12.73
CA PHE A 45 2.59 1.79 13.92
C PHE A 45 3.17 3.21 13.82
N SER A 46 3.14 3.87 12.67
CA SER A 46 3.46 5.29 12.55
C SER A 46 2.30 6.17 13.02
N GLN A 47 2.52 7.48 13.10
CA GLN A 47 1.52 8.45 13.55
C GLN A 47 1.40 9.62 12.57
N GLY A 48 0.28 10.34 12.66
CA GLY A 48 -0.01 11.52 11.83
C GLY A 48 0.16 11.25 10.34
N LEU A 49 0.71 12.24 9.65
CA LEU A 49 0.86 12.23 8.20
C LEU A 49 1.60 10.99 7.68
N THR A 50 2.67 10.54 8.36
CA THR A 50 3.43 9.36 7.92
C THR A 50 2.56 8.09 7.87
N ARG A 51 1.67 7.90 8.85
CA ARG A 51 0.75 6.76 8.86
C ARG A 51 -0.29 6.87 7.75
N ASP A 52 -0.83 8.07 7.58
CA ASP A 52 -1.91 8.31 6.63
C ASP A 52 -1.39 8.20 5.19
N THR A 53 -0.17 8.68 4.91
CA THR A 53 0.53 8.46 3.64
C THR A 53 0.82 6.97 3.40
N ALA A 54 1.25 6.22 4.41
CA ALA A 54 1.48 4.78 4.26
C ALA A 54 0.21 4.01 3.88
N ARG A 55 -0.93 4.39 4.46
CA ARG A 55 -2.25 3.80 4.13
C ARG A 55 -2.72 4.20 2.74
N TRP A 56 -2.55 5.46 2.38
CA TRP A 56 -2.84 5.93 1.03
C TRP A 56 -2.01 5.18 -0.02
N LEU A 57 -0.71 4.99 0.23
CA LEU A 57 0.14 4.19 -0.64
C LEU A 57 -0.34 2.74 -0.76
N LEU A 58 -0.73 2.08 0.34
CA LEU A 58 -1.27 0.72 0.28
C LEU A 58 -2.56 0.65 -0.56
N TRP A 59 -3.42 1.65 -0.43
CA TRP A 59 -4.62 1.77 -1.24
C TRP A 59 -4.27 1.87 -2.73
N GLU A 60 -3.46 2.85 -3.11
CA GLU A 60 -3.10 3.08 -4.52
C GLU A 60 -2.34 1.90 -5.14
N LEU A 61 -1.44 1.27 -4.40
CA LEU A 61 -0.75 0.06 -4.85
C LEU A 61 -1.70 -1.12 -5.04
N GLY A 62 -2.71 -1.25 -4.17
CA GLY A 62 -3.78 -2.23 -4.35
C GLY A 62 -4.54 -1.99 -5.64
N GLN A 63 -4.94 -0.74 -5.90
CA GLN A 63 -5.63 -0.35 -7.14
C GLN A 63 -4.77 -0.65 -8.38
N ALA A 64 -3.47 -0.33 -8.33
CA ALA A 64 -2.52 -0.57 -9.43
C ALA A 64 -2.30 -2.08 -9.71
N LEU A 65 -2.42 -2.94 -8.70
CA LEU A 65 -2.30 -4.39 -8.82
C LEU A 65 -3.63 -5.09 -9.15
N GLY A 66 -4.73 -4.36 -9.29
CA GLY A 66 -6.05 -4.97 -9.51
C GLY A 66 -6.72 -5.52 -8.26
N ILE A 67 -6.21 -5.17 -7.07
CA ILE A 67 -6.73 -5.59 -5.76
C ILE A 67 -7.78 -4.57 -5.32
N TYR A 68 -8.96 -4.68 -5.92
CA TYR A 68 -10.08 -3.79 -5.63
C TYR A 68 -10.89 -4.31 -4.44
N PRO A 69 -11.47 -3.42 -3.62
CA PRO A 69 -12.51 -3.83 -2.67
C PRO A 69 -13.69 -4.45 -3.42
N ALA A 70 -13.99 -5.70 -3.11
CA ALA A 70 -15.16 -6.40 -3.63
C ALA A 70 -16.16 -6.64 -2.49
N SER A 71 -17.45 -6.53 -2.80
CA SER A 71 -18.50 -6.91 -1.86
C SER A 71 -18.40 -8.40 -1.53
N ILE A 72 -18.42 -8.75 -0.24
CA ILE A 72 -18.48 -10.15 0.21
C ILE A 72 -19.87 -10.77 -0.02
N HIS A 73 -20.87 -9.99 -0.45
CA HIS A 73 -22.25 -10.45 -0.63
C HIS A 73 -22.38 -11.66 -1.57
N GLU A 74 -21.68 -11.64 -2.72
CA GLU A 74 -21.71 -12.75 -3.69
C GLU A 74 -21.16 -14.05 -3.10
N LEU A 75 -20.13 -13.97 -2.25
CA LEU A 75 -19.58 -15.13 -1.55
C LEU A 75 -20.62 -15.72 -0.59
N TYR A 76 -21.33 -14.88 0.16
CA TYR A 76 -22.41 -15.34 1.05
C TYR A 76 -23.55 -16.02 0.28
N MET A 77 -23.97 -15.45 -0.85
CA MET A 77 -25.00 -16.03 -1.71
C MET A 77 -24.60 -17.39 -2.30
N ALA A 78 -23.30 -17.59 -2.58
CA ALA A 78 -22.77 -18.86 -3.08
C ALA A 78 -22.68 -19.95 -2.00
N ILE A 79 -22.28 -19.60 -0.78
CA ILE A 79 -22.17 -20.56 0.36
C ILE A 79 -23.55 -20.98 0.89
N GLY A 80 -24.56 -20.11 0.79
CA GLY A 80 -25.92 -20.38 1.30
C GLY A 80 -26.82 -21.24 0.39
N ARG A 81 -26.32 -21.73 -0.75
CA ARG A 81 -26.99 -22.72 -1.60
C ARG A 81 -26.51 -24.13 -1.27
#